data_AF-A0AAX0KTA8-F1
#
_entry.id   AF-A0AAX0KTA8-F1
#
_cell.length_a   1.000
_cell.length_b   1.000
_cell.length_c   1.000
_cell.angle_alpha   90.00
_cell.angle_beta   90.00
_cell.angle_gamma   90.00
#
_symmetry.space_group_name_H-M   'P 1'
#
loop_
_entity.id
_entity.type
_entity.pdbx_description
1 polymer ?
#
loop_
_entity_poly.entity_id
_entity_poly.type
_entity_poly.pdbx_seq_one_letter_code
_entity_poly.pdbx_strand_id
1 'polypeptide(L)' 'MPYRVAFLDRWSALIRHLFGSREDVASAFGVTFQTACNWWDGTNRPSGDKVALAAITWPEAFARFMDEA' A
#
# COMPACT_ATOMS: atom_id res chain seq x y z
N MET A 1 4.64 1.23 -18.86
CA MET A 1 5.01 0.18 -17.88
C MET A 1 3.86 -0.81 -17.74
N PRO A 2 4.08 -2.13 -17.55
CA PRO A 2 3.00 -3.06 -17.29
C PRO A 2 2.23 -2.63 -16.03
N TYR A 3 0.89 -2.63 -16.07
CA TYR A 3 0.02 -2.16 -14.97
C TYR A 3 0.41 -2.75 -13.60
N ARG A 4 0.85 -4.01 -13.59
CA ARG A 4 1.34 -4.69 -12.39
C ARG A 4 2.49 -3.97 -11.69
N VAL A 5 3.43 -3.41 -12.46
CA VAL A 5 4.60 -2.68 -11.93
C VAL A 5 4.16 -1.31 -11.42
N ALA A 6 3.36 -0.58 -12.20
CA ALA A 6 2.81 0.71 -11.79
C ALA A 6 2.00 0.62 -10.50
N PHE A 7 1.19 -0.44 -10.34
CA PHE A 7 0.43 -0.68 -9.11
C PHE A 7 1.33 -0.89 -7.89
N LEU A 8 2.44 -1.61 -8.03
CA LEU A 8 3.40 -1.82 -6.95
C LEU A 8 4.00 -0.50 -6.48
N ASP A 9 4.43 0.34 -7.43
CA ASP A 9 5.03 1.64 -7.13
C ASP A 9 4.03 2.57 -6.44
N ARG A 10 2.80 2.64 -6.95
CA ARG A 10 1.69 3.43 -6.37
C ARG A 10 1.32 2.95 -4.97
N TRP A 11 1.23 1.63 -4.77
CA TRP A 11 0.94 1.07 -3.45
C TRP A 11 2.04 1.40 -2.44
N SER A 12 3.29 1.22 -2.83
CA SER A 12 4.44 1.56 -1.98
C SER A 12 4.47 3.05 -1.61
N ALA A 13 4.16 3.93 -2.57
CA ALA A 13 4.05 5.36 -2.33
C ALA A 13 2.91 5.71 -1.36
N LEU A 14 1.72 5.12 -1.53
CA LEU A 14 0.59 5.26 -0.60
C LEU A 14 0.98 4.83 0.82
N ILE A 15 1.63 3.66 0.96
CA ILE A 15 2.04 3.14 2.27
C ILE A 15 3.00 4.10 2.97
N ARG A 16 4.00 4.61 2.26
CA ARG A 16 4.97 5.59 2.81
C ARG A 16 4.34 6.95 3.11
N HIS A 17 3.24 7.30 2.45
CA HIS A 17 2.49 8.51 2.74
C HIS A 17 1.64 8.37 4.01
N LEU A 18 0.99 7.21 4.19
CA LEU A 18 0.07 6.97 5.30
C LEU A 18 0.78 6.68 6.63
N PHE A 19 1.98 6.09 6.60
CA PHE A 19 2.64 5.58 7.79
C PHE A 19 4.08 6.08 7.92
N GLY A 20 4.52 6.25 9.17
CA GLY A 20 5.90 6.66 9.50
C GLY A 20 6.88 5.48 9.64
N SER A 21 6.38 4.27 9.82
CA SER A 21 7.20 3.06 10.03
C SER A 21 6.58 1.81 9.43
N ARG A 22 7.40 0.76 9.22
CA ARG A 22 6.96 -0.54 8.72
C ARG A 22 6.15 -1.29 9.78
N GLU A 23 6.43 -1.04 11.05
CA GLU A 23 5.70 -1.55 12.20
C GLU A 23 4.26 -1.02 12.24
N ASP A 24 4.07 0.27 11.97
CA ASP A 24 2.72 0.86 11.90
C ASP A 24 1.90 0.25 10.76
N VAL A 25 2.53 -0.03 9.61
CA VAL A 25 1.88 -0.72 8.48
C VAL A 25 1.46 -2.13 8.88
N ALA A 26 2.36 -2.88 9.54
CA ALA A 26 2.07 -4.23 9.99
C ALA A 26 0.87 -4.25 10.97
N SER A 27 0.86 -3.31 11.91
CA SER A 27 -0.23 -3.13 12.88
C SER A 27 -1.54 -2.74 12.20
N ALA A 28 -1.53 -1.69 11.38
CA ALA A 28 -2.73 -1.14 10.75
C ALA A 28 -3.43 -2.12 9.80
N PHE A 29 -2.65 -2.95 9.09
CA PHE A 29 -3.20 -3.94 8.16
C PHE A 29 -3.34 -5.34 8.76
N GLY A 30 -2.88 -5.57 9.99
CA GLY A 30 -2.87 -6.91 10.62
C GLY A 30 -2.09 -7.93 9.79
N VAL A 31 -0.90 -7.56 9.34
CA VAL A 31 0.00 -8.41 8.54
C VAL A 31 1.33 -8.61 9.26
N THR A 32 2.16 -9.54 8.76
CA THR A 32 3.50 -9.72 9.31
C THR A 32 4.39 -8.51 9.02
N PHE A 33 5.40 -8.30 9.85
CA PHE A 33 6.39 -7.26 9.63
C PHE A 33 7.08 -7.39 8.25
N GLN A 34 7.41 -8.61 7.82
CA GLN A 34 8.00 -8.83 6.50
C GLN A 34 7.08 -8.41 5.35
N THR A 35 5.77 -8.66 5.46
CA THR A 35 4.80 -8.17 4.46
C THR A 35 4.78 -6.64 4.42
N ALA A 36 4.82 -5.98 5.57
CA ALA A 36 4.92 -4.53 5.64
C ALA A 36 6.22 -4.00 5.00
N CYS A 37 7.37 -4.63 5.28
CA CYS A 37 8.63 -4.31 4.59
C CYS A 37 8.49 -4.42 3.07
N ASN A 38 7.90 -5.52 2.60
CA ASN A 38 7.75 -5.76 1.17
C ASN A 38 6.85 -4.73 0.47
N TRP A 39 5.78 -4.29 1.13
CA TRP A 39 4.93 -3.21 0.61
C TRP A 39 5.64 -1.87 0.64
N TRP A 40 6.36 -1.58 1.73
CA TRP A 40 7.12 -0.35 1.87
C TRP A 40 8.20 -0.20 0.80
N ASP A 41 8.86 -1.31 0.45
CA ASP A 41 9.96 -1.34 -0.51
C ASP A 41 9.48 -1.61 -1.96
N GLY A 42 8.18 -1.88 -2.15
CA GLY A 42 7.59 -2.12 -3.48
C GLY A 42 7.91 -3.50 -4.08
N THR A 43 8.33 -4.47 -3.26
CA THR A 43 8.75 -5.80 -3.74
C THR A 43 7.57 -6.75 -3.97
N ASN A 44 6.45 -6.55 -3.27
CA ASN A 44 5.21 -7.27 -3.53
C ASN A 44 3.97 -6.39 -3.30
N ARG A 45 2.81 -6.93 -3.69
CA ARG A 45 1.52 -6.23 -3.67
C ARG A 45 0.57 -6.83 -2.65
N PRO A 46 -0.37 -6.04 -2.11
CA PRO A 46 -1.44 -6.53 -1.26
C PRO A 46 -2.38 -7.48 -2.00
N SER A 47 -3.12 -8.27 -1.22
CA SER A 47 -4.33 -8.96 -1.66
C SER A 47 -5.52 -7.99 -1.74
N GLY A 48 -6.58 -8.39 -2.46
CA GLY A 48 -7.73 -7.52 -2.72
C GLY A 48 -8.45 -7.01 -1.47
N ASP A 49 -8.50 -7.80 -0.40
CA ASP A 49 -9.07 -7.41 0.89
C ASP A 49 -8.30 -6.25 1.55
N LYS A 50 -6.97 -6.24 1.42
CA LYS A 50 -6.13 -5.15 1.95
C LYS A 50 -6.22 -3.90 1.09
N VAL A 51 -6.39 -4.05 -0.22
CA VAL A 51 -6.70 -2.93 -1.12
C VAL A 51 -8.06 -2.31 -0.75
N ALA A 52 -9.09 -3.13 -0.55
CA ALA A 52 -10.42 -2.65 -0.15
C ALA A 52 -10.38 -1.95 1.22
N LEU A 53 -9.63 -2.50 2.19
CA LEU A 53 -9.43 -1.84 3.48
C LEU A 53 -8.81 -0.45 3.31
N ALA A 54 -7.76 -0.30 2.49
CA ALA A 54 -7.13 0.99 2.27
C ALA A 54 -8.09 2.00 1.60
N ALA A 55 -8.87 1.55 0.61
CA ALA A 55 -9.85 2.39 -0.09
C ALA A 55 -10.99 2.87 0.83
N ILE A 56 -11.39 2.07 1.82
CA ILE A 56 -12.45 2.42 2.78
C ILE A 56 -11.90 3.33 3.89
N THR A 57 -10.71 3.04 4.41
CA THR A 57 -10.15 3.76 5.57
C THR A 57 -9.52 5.09 5.18
N TRP A 58 -8.87 5.18 4.02
CA TRP A 58 -8.18 6.37 3.54
C TRP A 58 -8.58 6.72 2.10
N PRO A 59 -9.87 7.01 1.84
CA PRO A 59 -10.40 7.13 0.48
C PRO A 59 -9.71 8.23 -0.35
N GLU A 60 -9.40 9.39 0.25
CA GLU A 60 -8.77 10.51 -0.45
C GLU A 60 -7.32 10.21 -0.86
N ALA A 61 -6.51 9.70 0.08
CA ALA A 61 -5.14 9.30 -0.21
C ALA A 61 -5.11 8.13 -1.20
N PHE A 62 -5.98 7.13 -1.01
CA PHE A 62 -6.08 6.00 -1.92
C PHE A 62 -6.41 6.45 -3.34
N ALA A 63 -7.43 7.30 -3.52
CA ALA A 63 -7.80 7.84 -4.82
C ALA A 63 -6.62 8.59 -5.46
N ARG A 64 -5.96 9.48 -4.72
CA ARG A 64 -4.80 10.25 -5.21
C ARG A 64 -3.69 9.34 -5.77
N PHE A 65 -3.26 8.33 -4.99
CA PHE A 65 -2.14 7.48 -5.41
C PHE A 65 -2.52 6.43 -6.45
N MET A 66 -3.81 6.06 -6.56
CA MET A 66 -4.27 5.05 -7.53
C MET A 66 -4.67 5.66 -8.88
N ASP A 67 -5.09 6.93 -8.90
CA ASP A 67 -5.53 7.69 -10.08
C ASP A 67 -4.38 8.43 -10.81
N GLU A 68 -3.14 8.41 -10.29
CA GLU A 68 -1.97 8.94 -11.00
C GLU A 68 -1.66 8.13 -12.27
N ALA A 69 -2.36 8.46 -13.37
CA ALA A 69 -2.19 7.90 -14.72
C ALA A 69 -0.86 8.30 -15.36
#